data_AF-A0A0M2KBH2-F1
#
_entry.id   AF-A0A0M2KBH2-F1
#
_cell.length_a   1.000
_cell.length_b   1.000
_cell.length_c   1.000
_cell.angle_alpha   90.00
_cell.angle_beta   90.00
_cell.angle_gamma   90.00
#
_symmetry.space_group_name_H-M   'P 1'
#
loop_
_entity.id
_entity.type
_entity.pdbx_description
1 polymer ?
#
loop_
_entity_poly.entity_id
_entity_poly.type
_entity_poly.pdbx_seq_one_letter_code
_entity_poly.pdbx_strand_id
1 'polypeptide(L)'
;MGDRFRLLVNVVDAIEQPGALPKLPVARALWKAQPSAGNRIGKLDIGRRRISSVFSQALTTDDMRRYGEMHVIEVLVIDDTTTLHGFRDALRWNDAFCRLNQRGG
;
A
#
# COMPACT_ATOMS: atom_id res chain seq x y z
N MET A 1 -20.88 -0.48 -1.69
CA MET A 1 -20.37 0.27 -2.85
C MET A 1 -19.66 1.48 -2.25
N GLY A 2 -18.39 1.72 -2.56
CA GLY A 2 -17.96 2.43 -3.76
C GLY A 2 -17.75 3.94 -3.51
N ASP A 3 -18.04 4.44 -2.30
CA ASP A 3 -18.21 5.88 -2.07
C ASP A 3 -16.91 6.70 -2.00
N ARG A 4 -15.74 6.04 -2.06
CA ARG A 4 -14.44 6.71 -2.09
C ARG A 4 -13.34 5.81 -2.63
N PHE A 5 -12.28 6.45 -3.11
CA PHE A 5 -11.02 5.79 -3.45
C PHE A 5 -10.04 5.85 -2.27
N ARG A 6 -9.22 4.82 -2.15
CA ARG A 6 -8.10 4.74 -1.21
C ARG A 6 -6.87 4.31 -2.00
N LEU A 7 -5.80 5.09 -1.89
CA LEU A 7 -4.49 4.74 -2.43
C LEU A 7 -3.69 3.99 -1.36
N LEU A 8 -3.32 2.76 -1.67
CA LEU A 8 -2.44 1.96 -0.83
C LEU A 8 -1.03 1.96 -1.43
N VAL A 9 -0.06 2.44 -0.67
CA VAL A 9 1.35 2.51 -1.05
C VAL A 9 2.12 1.53 -0.17
N ASN A 10 2.73 0.53 -0.78
CA ASN A 10 3.60 -0.41 -0.07
C ASN A 10 5.05 -0.12 -0.46
N VAL A 11 5.88 0.22 0.53
CA VAL A 11 7.31 0.41 0.32
C VAL A 11 7.95 -0.96 0.21
N VAL A 12 8.69 -1.17 -0.88
CA VAL A 12 9.31 -2.44 -1.18
C VAL A 12 10.74 -2.24 -1.66
N ASP A 13 11.61 -3.15 -1.27
CA ASP A 13 13.00 -3.17 -1.71
C ASP A 13 13.11 -4.13 -2.89
N ALA A 14 13.39 -3.61 -4.08
CA ALA A 14 13.64 -4.44 -5.25
C ALA A 14 14.90 -5.29 -5.02
N ILE A 15 14.84 -6.58 -5.36
CA ILE A 15 15.96 -7.51 -5.19
C ILE A 15 16.36 -8.11 -6.54
N GLU A 16 17.64 -8.40 -6.67
CA GLU A 16 18.14 -9.16 -7.80
C GLU A 16 17.63 -10.62 -7.77
N GLN A 17 17.55 -11.23 -8.94
CA GLN A 17 17.18 -12.63 -9.04
C GLN A 17 18.28 -13.50 -8.43
N PRO A 18 17.97 -14.32 -7.39
CA PRO A 18 18.98 -15.15 -6.73
C PRO A 18 19.45 -16.34 -7.58
N GLY A 19 18.82 -16.57 -8.75
CA GLY A 19 19.20 -17.65 -9.65
C GLY A 19 18.49 -17.57 -11.00
N ALA A 20 19.05 -18.29 -11.98
CA ALA A 20 18.50 -18.40 -13.32
C ALA A 20 17.17 -19.16 -13.30
N LEU A 21 16.19 -18.66 -14.06
CA LEU A 21 14.85 -19.25 -14.15
C LEU A 21 14.52 -19.53 -15.63
N PRO A 22 15.21 -20.51 -16.25
CA PRO A 22 15.27 -20.70 -17.70
C PRO A 22 13.94 -21.13 -18.34
N LYS A 23 12.98 -21.60 -17.54
CA LYS A 23 11.67 -22.06 -18.02
C LYS A 23 10.55 -21.04 -17.85
N LEU A 24 10.80 -19.85 -17.29
CA LEU A 24 9.76 -18.84 -17.18
C LEU A 24 9.81 -17.90 -18.40
N PRO A 25 8.78 -17.90 -19.25
CA PRO A 25 8.80 -17.18 -20.53
C PRO A 25 8.43 -15.68 -20.42
N VAL A 26 8.41 -15.13 -19.20
CA VAL A 26 7.97 -13.74 -18.95
C VAL A 26 8.99 -12.98 -18.11
N ALA A 27 9.06 -11.66 -18.33
CA ALA A 27 9.81 -10.74 -17.48
C ALA A 27 9.22 -10.72 -16.07
N ARG A 28 10.05 -10.42 -15.07
CA ARG A 28 9.65 -10.39 -13.67
C ARG A 28 10.34 -9.27 -12.91
N ALA A 29 9.68 -8.80 -11.86
CA ALA A 29 10.30 -8.02 -10.81
C ALA A 29 10.22 -8.84 -9.52
N LEU A 30 11.29 -8.80 -8.70
CA LEU A 30 11.30 -9.38 -7.37
C LEU A 30 11.55 -8.27 -6.36
N TRP A 31 10.87 -8.34 -5.22
CA TRP A 31 11.03 -7.38 -4.15
C TRP A 31 10.77 -8.02 -2.79
N LYS A 32 11.28 -7.39 -1.75
CA LYS A 32 10.93 -7.63 -0.34
C LYS A 32 10.02 -6.51 0.11
N ALA A 33 8.82 -6.85 0.59
CA ALA A 33 7.92 -5.84 1.15
C ALA A 33 8.41 -5.42 2.54
N GLN A 34 8.36 -4.11 2.80
CA GLN A 34 8.55 -3.59 4.15
C GLN A 34 7.25 -3.73 4.95
N PRO A 35 7.34 -3.84 6.28
CA PRO A 35 8.54 -4.10 7.09
C PRO A 35 9.08 -5.54 6.91
N SER A 36 10.39 -5.71 6.73
CA SER A 36 11.00 -7.03 6.54
C SER A 36 11.37 -7.71 7.86
N ALA A 37 10.79 -8.89 8.09
CA ALA A 37 10.95 -9.81 9.24
C ALA A 37 10.29 -9.38 10.58
N GLY A 38 9.41 -10.24 11.11
CA GLY A 38 8.76 -10.11 12.42
C GLY A 38 7.33 -9.57 12.40
N ASN A 39 6.99 -8.71 11.43
CA ASN A 39 5.72 -8.01 11.43
C ASN A 39 4.73 -8.59 10.40
N ARG A 40 3.55 -9.01 10.86
CA ARG A 40 2.52 -9.71 10.06
C ARG A 40 1.82 -8.81 9.03
N ILE A 41 2.23 -7.53 8.91
CA ILE A 41 1.61 -6.53 8.03
C ILE A 41 1.90 -6.80 6.56
N GLY A 42 3.09 -7.28 6.20
CA GLY A 42 3.39 -7.70 4.83
C GLY A 42 2.51 -8.88 4.35
N LYS A 43 1.81 -9.55 5.29
CA LYS A 43 0.80 -10.59 5.03
C LYS A 43 -0.63 -10.11 5.24
N LEU A 44 -0.84 -8.81 5.51
CA LEU A 44 -2.16 -8.26 5.67
C LEU A 44 -2.84 -8.38 4.31
N ASP A 45 -3.76 -9.33 4.23
CA ASP A 45 -4.77 -9.38 3.17
C ASP A 45 -5.65 -8.15 3.39
N ILE A 46 -5.19 -7.00 2.89
CA ILE A 46 -5.87 -5.72 2.95
C ILE A 46 -7.08 -5.90 2.06
N GLY A 47 -8.17 -6.26 2.73
CA GLY A 47 -9.27 -6.99 2.15
C GLY A 47 -9.77 -6.44 0.81
N ARG A 48 -10.01 -7.39 -0.08
CA ARG A 48 -10.97 -7.35 -1.19
C ARG A 48 -10.48 -6.67 -2.48
N ARG A 49 -9.68 -7.46 -3.22
CA ARG A 49 -9.79 -7.72 -4.67
C ARG A 49 -9.52 -6.55 -5.62
N ARG A 50 -8.24 -6.34 -5.96
CA ARG A 50 -7.70 -6.45 -7.34
C ARG A 50 -6.16 -6.49 -7.26
N ILE A 51 -5.57 -7.50 -7.89
CA ILE A 51 -4.14 -7.86 -7.80
C ILE A 51 -3.33 -7.13 -8.88
N SER A 52 -3.70 -5.87 -9.18
CA SER A 52 -2.98 -5.02 -10.12
C SER A 52 -2.33 -3.91 -9.33
N SER A 53 -1.06 -4.07 -9.01
CA SER A 53 -0.21 -3.00 -8.49
C SER A 53 0.48 -2.27 -9.63
N VAL A 54 0.76 -0.99 -9.42
CA VAL A 54 1.73 -0.25 -10.22
C VAL A 54 3.04 -0.28 -9.46
N PHE A 55 4.11 -0.73 -10.12
CA PHE A 55 5.47 -0.73 -9.56
C PHE A 55 6.25 0.45 -10.12
N SER A 56 6.96 1.18 -9.27
CA SER A 56 7.81 2.30 -9.67
C SER A 56 9.07 2.34 -8.82
N GLN A 57 10.20 2.58 -9.48
CA GLN A 57 11.48 2.89 -8.83
C GLN A 57 11.78 4.39 -8.82
N ALA A 58 11.02 5.18 -9.57
CA ALA A 58 11.24 6.62 -9.73
C ALA A 58 10.41 7.47 -8.77
N LEU A 59 9.28 6.93 -8.28
CA LEU A 59 8.35 7.65 -7.41
C LEU A 59 8.61 7.31 -5.95
N THR A 60 8.55 8.32 -5.09
CA THR A 60 8.71 8.20 -3.65
C THR A 60 7.36 8.13 -2.92
N THR A 61 7.39 7.79 -1.63
CA THR A 61 6.19 7.83 -0.77
C THR A 61 5.62 9.25 -0.65
N ASP A 62 6.49 10.26 -0.62
CA ASP A 62 6.06 11.67 -0.52
C ASP A 62 5.37 12.14 -1.81
N ASP A 63 5.80 11.67 -2.97
CA ASP A 63 5.10 11.94 -4.23
C ASP A 63 3.67 11.39 -4.19
N MET A 64 3.49 10.20 -3.62
CA MET A 64 2.17 9.58 -3.48
C MET A 64 1.31 10.28 -2.43
N ARG A 65 1.90 10.78 -1.34
CA ARG A 65 1.20 11.61 -0.35
C ARG A 65 0.68 12.90 -0.99
N ARG A 66 1.55 13.61 -1.72
CA ARG A 66 1.17 14.82 -2.47
C ARG A 66 0.06 14.56 -3.48
N TYR A 67 0.15 13.45 -4.22
CA TYR A 67 -0.91 13.04 -5.14
C TYR A 67 -2.26 12.84 -4.42
N GLY A 68 -2.25 12.17 -3.26
CA GLY A 68 -3.44 12.00 -2.43
C GLY A 68 -4.04 13.32 -1.97
N GLU A 69 -3.22 14.26 -1.51
CA GLU A 69 -3.67 15.59 -1.09
C GLU A 69 -4.32 16.37 -2.25
N MET A 70 -3.69 16.38 -3.43
CA MET A 70 -4.21 17.08 -4.62
C MET A 70 -5.57 16.55 -5.08
N HIS A 71 -5.79 15.24 -4.96
CA HIS A 71 -7.01 14.57 -5.41
C HIS A 71 -8.01 14.29 -4.28
N VAL A 72 -7.70 14.69 -3.04
CA VAL A 72 -8.51 14.42 -1.84
C VAL A 72 -8.79 12.91 -1.70
N ILE A 73 -7.76 12.10 -1.93
CA ILE A 73 -7.79 10.64 -1.81
C ILE A 73 -7.04 10.23 -0.55
N GLU A 74 -7.64 9.31 0.21
CA GLU A 74 -6.98 8.71 1.38
C GLU A 74 -5.74 7.91 0.94
N VAL A 75 -4.57 8.25 1.47
CA VAL A 75 -3.32 7.52 1.23
C VAL A 75 -2.93 6.76 2.49
N LEU A 76 -2.75 5.45 2.36
CA LEU A 76 -2.18 4.61 3.40
C LEU A 76 -0.82 4.09 2.94
N VAL A 77 0.21 4.40 3.71
CA VAL A 77 1.57 3.94 3.47
C VAL A 77 1.87 2.76 4.39
N ILE A 78 2.51 1.73 3.84
CA ILE A 78 3.08 0.61 4.57
C ILE A 78 4.58 0.66 4.35
N ASP A 79 5.32 0.91 5.43
CA ASP A 79 6.78 1.03 5.48
C ASP A 79 7.35 0.32 6.73
N ASP A 80 8.64 0.50 6.97
CA ASP A 80 9.38 -0.08 8.09
C ASP A 80 8.85 0.32 9.48
N THR A 81 8.31 1.54 9.62
CA THR A 81 7.74 2.04 10.89
C THR A 81 6.32 1.54 11.16
N THR A 82 5.68 0.93 10.17
CA THR A 82 4.26 0.59 10.24
C THR A 82 4.02 -0.59 11.21
N THR A 83 3.08 -0.44 12.16
CA THR A 83 2.65 -1.51 13.07
C THR A 83 1.23 -1.99 12.76
N LEU A 84 0.92 -3.26 13.04
CA LEU A 84 -0.40 -3.81 12.67
C LEU A 84 -1.53 -3.11 13.42
N HIS A 85 -1.27 -2.74 14.67
CA HIS A 85 -2.22 -1.99 15.48
C HIS A 85 -2.41 -0.57 14.93
N GLY A 86 -1.32 0.18 14.71
CA GLY A 86 -1.40 1.53 14.16
C GLY A 86 -2.07 1.57 12.79
N PHE A 87 -1.79 0.60 11.91
CA PHE A 87 -2.44 0.50 10.61
C PHE A 87 -3.96 0.24 10.73
N ARG A 88 -4.38 -0.63 11.66
CA ARG A 88 -5.81 -0.90 11.91
C ARG A 88 -6.52 0.30 12.52
N ASP A 89 -5.85 1.05 13.38
CA ASP A 89 -6.43 2.24 14.00
C ASP A 89 -6.55 3.36 12.97
N ALA A 90 -5.54 3.58 12.13
CA ALA A 90 -5.60 4.52 11.01
C ALA A 90 -6.78 4.20 10.07
N LEU A 91 -6.98 2.92 9.71
CA LEU A 91 -8.14 2.49 8.93
C LEU A 91 -9.47 2.88 9.60
N ARG A 92 -9.61 2.60 10.90
CA ARG A 92 -10.84 2.88 11.66
C ARG A 92 -11.09 4.38 11.80
N TRP A 93 -10.06 5.16 12.11
CA TRP A 93 -10.15 6.62 12.26
C TRP A 93 -10.49 7.29 10.93
N ASN A 94 -9.88 6.87 9.83
CA ASN A 94 -10.19 7.38 8.50
C ASN A 94 -11.61 7.01 8.05
N ASP A 95 -12.06 5.79 8.36
CA ASP A 95 -13.45 5.38 8.11
C ASP A 95 -14.44 6.23 8.93
N ALA A 96 -14.14 6.50 10.20
CA ALA A 96 -14.97 7.33 11.07
C ALA A 96 -15.01 8.80 10.61
N PHE A 97 -13.85 9.40 10.31
CA PHE A 97 -13.72 10.77 9.83
C PHE A 97 -14.55 11.00 8.56
N CYS A 98 -14.44 10.10 7.58
CA CYS A 98 -15.24 10.22 6.37
C CYS A 98 -16.75 10.09 6.63
N ARG A 99 -17.18 9.17 7.51
CA ARG A 99 -18.60 9.02 7.84
C ARG A 99 -19.17 10.25 8.55
N LEU A 100 -18.37 10.94 9.36
CA LEU A 100 -18.77 12.19 10.01
C LEU A 100 -18.91 13.32 8.98
N ASN A 101 -17.94 13.46 8.07
CA ASN A 101 -18.00 14.48 7.02
C ASN A 101 -19.16 14.27 6.04
N GLN A 102 -19.59 13.03 5.81
CA GLN A 102 -20.76 12.71 4.97
C GLN A 102 -22.12 13.03 5.63
N ARG A 103 -22.16 13.26 6.94
CA ARG A 103 -23.41 13.53 7.69
C ARG A 103 -23.60 15.02 8.05
N GLY A 104 -22.56 15.84 7.87
CA GLY A 104 -22.60 17.27 8.17
C GLY A 104 -22.77 18.18 6.94
N GLY A 105 -23.10 17.60 5.78
CA GLY A 105 -23.38 18.32 4.54
C GLY A 105 -24.84 18.21 4.13
#